data_AF-A0A7C7PVS2-F1
#
_entry.id   AF-A0A7C7PVS2-F1
#
_cell.length_a   1.000
_cell.length_b   1.000
_cell.length_c   1.000
_cell.angle_alpha   90.00
_cell.angle_beta   90.00
_cell.angle_gamma   90.00
#
_symmetry.space_group_name_H-M   'P 1'
#
loop_
_entity.id
_entity.type
_entity.pdbx_description
1 polymer ?
#
loop_
_entity_poly.entity_id
_entity_poly.type
_entity_poly.pdbx_seq_one_letter_code
_entity_poly.pdbx_strand_id
1 'polypeptide(L)'
;MPWPLPETDDARLRLAKGYPYAAPGGSYLYRDGEITPMADDIGPAVLQGRVPVIAHGSNRAPEQIHRKFSHLSGAGSEIPVTRAVLGGHDVVYSAHMTRYGAVSATLHAAPGTRVTVFVTWLTEAQLPRMHETELGLGNYAYGRVTGIDVYVHATFFILIAWIALRYWQVDIRQSRA
;
A
#
# COMPACT_ATOMS: atom_id res chain seq x y z
N MET A 1 -6.82 -12.88 5.89
CA MET A 1 -6.77 -11.76 6.88
C MET A 1 -6.62 -12.32 8.28
N PRO A 2 -5.57 -11.93 9.01
CA PRO A 2 -5.17 -12.52 10.29
C PRO A 2 -5.77 -11.82 11.54
N TRP A 3 -6.85 -11.05 11.41
CA TRP A 3 -7.52 -10.40 12.56
C TRP A 3 -9.01 -10.79 12.64
N PRO A 4 -9.58 -10.88 13.84
CA PRO A 4 -10.96 -11.35 14.06
C PRO A 4 -11.98 -10.33 13.54
N LEU A 5 -13.01 -10.81 12.84
CA LEU A 5 -14.12 -9.93 12.45
C LEU A 5 -14.95 -9.55 13.68
N PRO A 6 -15.58 -8.36 13.69
CA PRO A 6 -16.52 -8.01 14.74
C PRO A 6 -17.60 -9.08 14.89
N GLU A 7 -18.04 -9.32 16.12
CA GLU A 7 -19.02 -10.38 16.41
C GLU A 7 -20.45 -9.96 16.03
N THR A 8 -20.78 -8.68 16.19
CA THR A 8 -22.12 -8.15 15.91
C THR A 8 -22.29 -7.72 14.45
N ASP A 9 -23.49 -7.92 13.92
CA ASP A 9 -23.83 -7.53 12.55
C ASP A 9 -23.68 -6.03 12.33
N ASP A 10 -24.08 -5.21 13.31
CA ASP A 10 -23.90 -3.76 13.26
C ASP A 10 -22.43 -3.35 13.13
N ALA A 11 -21.53 -4.01 13.86
CA ALA A 11 -20.11 -3.71 13.78
C ALA A 11 -19.49 -4.21 12.47
N ARG A 12 -19.95 -5.36 11.94
CA ARG A 12 -19.56 -5.82 10.59
C ARG A 12 -20.04 -4.89 9.51
N LEU A 13 -21.28 -4.41 9.60
CA LEU A 13 -21.86 -3.48 8.64
C LEU A 13 -21.11 -2.14 8.63
N ARG A 14 -20.75 -1.62 9.82
CA ARG A 14 -19.90 -0.42 9.93
C ARG A 14 -18.53 -0.63 9.30
N LEU A 15 -17.90 -1.78 9.55
CA LEU A 15 -16.63 -2.14 8.93
C LEU A 15 -16.73 -2.21 7.40
N ALA A 16 -17.76 -2.88 6.87
CA ALA A 16 -17.99 -3.01 5.43
C ALA A 16 -18.23 -1.67 4.75
N LYS A 17 -19.17 -0.88 5.27
CA LYS A 17 -19.52 0.45 4.75
C LYS A 17 -18.42 1.48 4.97
N GLY A 18 -17.53 1.23 5.92
CA GLY A 18 -16.38 2.09 6.20
C GLY A 18 -15.32 2.05 5.11
N TYR A 19 -15.25 0.99 4.29
CA TYR A 19 -14.30 0.90 3.19
C TYR A 19 -14.45 2.06 2.19
N PRO A 20 -13.36 2.65 1.65
CA PRO A 20 -11.93 2.35 1.84
C PRO A 20 -11.28 2.96 3.11
N TYR A 21 -12.08 3.38 4.09
CA TYR A 21 -11.70 4.10 5.30
C TYR A 21 -11.11 5.49 5.03
N ALA A 22 -11.07 6.32 6.06
CA ALA A 22 -10.47 7.65 5.98
C ALA A 22 -8.95 7.51 5.79
N ALA A 23 -8.38 8.26 4.83
CA ALA A 23 -6.94 8.48 4.79
C ALA A 23 -6.67 9.98 4.82
N PRO A 24 -5.54 10.41 5.39
CA PRO A 24 -5.09 11.79 5.33
C PRO A 24 -4.97 12.30 3.89
N GLY A 25 -5.08 13.61 3.69
CA GLY A 25 -4.87 14.24 2.38
C GLY A 25 -3.41 14.27 1.92
N GLY A 26 -2.47 14.01 2.84
CA GLY A 26 -1.02 14.04 2.59
C GLY A 26 -0.31 12.82 3.18
N SER A 27 1.02 12.83 3.05
CA SER A 27 1.89 11.79 3.59
C SER A 27 1.80 11.72 5.13
N TYR A 28 2.01 10.54 5.71
CA TYR A 28 1.98 10.34 7.15
C TYR A 28 2.90 9.20 7.58
N LEU A 29 3.37 9.26 8.83
CA LEU A 29 4.10 8.21 9.50
C LEU A 29 3.16 7.50 10.46
N TYR A 30 3.04 6.18 10.32
CA TYR A 30 2.47 5.33 11.37
C TYR A 30 3.58 4.84 12.29
N ARG A 31 3.39 4.98 13.60
CA ARG A 31 4.27 4.40 14.62
C ARG A 31 3.49 4.11 15.89
N ASP A 32 3.54 2.88 16.38
CA ASP A 32 2.96 2.49 17.68
C ASP A 32 1.47 2.82 17.85
N GLY A 33 0.70 2.82 16.75
CA GLY A 33 -0.72 3.20 16.75
C GLY A 33 -0.97 4.68 16.47
N GLU A 34 0.05 5.52 16.56
CA GLU A 34 -0.02 6.95 16.32
C GLU A 34 0.24 7.31 14.85
N ILE A 35 -0.36 8.41 14.42
CA ILE A 35 -0.24 8.97 13.07
C ILE A 35 0.30 10.39 13.16
N THR A 36 1.47 10.60 12.57
CA THR A 36 2.06 11.93 12.47
C THR A 36 2.07 12.37 11.01
N PRO A 37 1.51 13.54 10.66
CA PRO A 37 1.65 14.11 9.33
C PRO A 37 3.13 14.24 8.94
N MET A 38 3.46 13.86 7.70
CA MET A 38 4.78 14.07 7.14
C MET A 38 4.74 15.27 6.21
N ALA A 39 5.78 16.09 6.28
CA ALA A 39 6.00 17.15 5.30
C ALA A 39 6.25 16.53 3.91
N ASP A 40 6.01 17.32 2.86
CA ASP A 40 6.23 16.88 1.47
C ASP A 40 7.73 16.67 1.15
N ASP A 41 8.64 17.22 1.95
CA ASP A 41 10.10 17.11 1.82
C ASP A 41 10.66 15.93 2.63
N ILE A 42 10.13 14.74 2.38
CA ILE A 42 10.53 13.52 3.10
C ILE A 42 12.01 13.21 2.83
N GLY A 43 12.84 13.37 3.85
CA GLY A 43 14.25 13.05 3.78
C GLY A 43 14.50 11.57 3.43
N PRO A 44 15.52 11.26 2.62
CA PRO A 44 15.78 9.90 2.12
C PRO A 44 16.00 8.89 3.26
N ALA A 45 16.51 9.34 4.41
CA ALA A 45 16.73 8.50 5.58
C ALA A 45 15.44 7.81 6.08
N VAL A 46 14.27 8.45 5.93
CA VAL A 46 12.99 7.88 6.37
C VAL A 46 12.58 6.68 5.50
N LEU A 47 12.95 6.72 4.22
CA LEU A 47 12.56 5.72 3.21
C LEU A 47 13.67 4.69 2.95
N GLN A 48 14.90 4.96 3.41
CA GLN A 48 16.07 4.14 3.15
C GLN A 48 15.91 2.71 3.70
N GLY A 49 16.30 1.71 2.90
CA GLY A 49 16.22 0.30 3.30
C GLY A 49 14.81 -0.28 3.31
N ARG A 50 13.81 0.44 2.78
CA ARG A 50 12.42 0.01 2.71
C ARG A 50 12.02 -0.34 1.29
N VAL A 51 11.09 -1.30 1.17
CA VAL A 51 10.45 -1.72 -0.06
C VAL A 51 9.18 -0.90 -0.25
N PRO A 52 9.07 -0.13 -1.35
CA PRO A 52 7.86 0.62 -1.67
C PRO A 52 6.78 -0.33 -2.18
N VAL A 53 5.59 -0.23 -1.59
CA VAL A 53 4.40 -0.98 -2.02
C VAL A 53 3.28 0.02 -2.29
N ILE A 54 2.69 -0.04 -3.49
CA ILE A 54 1.57 0.83 -3.86
C ILE A 54 0.37 0.50 -2.96
N ALA A 55 -0.20 1.53 -2.37
CA ALA A 55 -1.34 1.48 -1.48
C ALA A 55 -2.53 2.21 -2.11
N HIS A 56 -3.57 1.43 -2.41
CA HIS A 56 -4.88 1.91 -2.85
C HIS A 56 -5.99 1.26 -2.00
N GLY A 57 -7.23 1.72 -2.14
CA GLY A 57 -8.34 1.20 -1.35
C GLY A 57 -8.11 1.40 0.15
N SER A 58 -8.26 0.35 0.96
CA SER A 58 -8.02 0.43 2.40
C SER A 58 -6.55 0.63 2.78
N ASN A 59 -5.60 0.27 1.92
CA ASN A 59 -4.17 0.28 2.29
C ASN A 59 -3.57 1.68 2.43
N ARG A 60 -4.27 2.72 1.97
CA ARG A 60 -3.90 4.12 2.26
C ARG A 60 -4.33 4.57 3.66
N ALA A 61 -5.25 3.87 4.31
CA ALA A 61 -5.86 4.32 5.55
C ALA A 61 -5.04 3.93 6.79
N PRO A 62 -4.76 4.87 7.71
CA PRO A 62 -4.15 4.60 9.01
C PRO A 62 -4.75 3.42 9.77
N GLU A 63 -6.08 3.36 9.81
CA GLU A 63 -6.80 2.31 10.54
C GLU A 63 -6.47 0.92 9.99
N GLN A 64 -6.32 0.80 8.66
CA GLN A 64 -5.95 -0.47 8.05
C GLN A 64 -4.49 -0.84 8.31
N ILE A 65 -3.58 0.14 8.32
CA ILE A 65 -2.19 -0.08 8.74
C ILE A 65 -2.15 -0.57 10.18
N HIS A 66 -2.89 0.08 11.09
CA HIS A 66 -2.99 -0.34 12.48
C HIS A 66 -3.50 -1.77 12.61
N ARG A 67 -4.60 -2.16 11.94
CA ARG A 67 -5.11 -3.54 11.95
C ARG A 67 -4.07 -4.59 11.52
N LYS A 68 -3.14 -4.22 10.64
CA LYS A 68 -2.10 -5.11 10.13
C LYS A 68 -0.89 -5.19 11.07
N PHE A 69 -0.49 -4.06 11.65
CA PHE A 69 0.82 -3.88 12.28
C PHE A 69 0.78 -3.48 13.77
N SER A 70 -0.38 -3.45 14.42
CA SER A 70 -0.53 -3.09 15.85
C SER A 70 0.21 -4.00 16.84
N HIS A 71 0.66 -5.18 16.40
CA HIS A 71 1.46 -6.11 17.21
C HIS A 71 2.95 -5.76 17.22
N LEU A 72 3.39 -4.83 16.36
CA LEU A 72 4.77 -4.34 16.34
C LEU A 72 4.90 -3.11 17.23
N SER A 73 6.10 -2.87 17.76
CA SER A 73 6.40 -1.73 18.62
C SER A 73 7.75 -1.08 18.31
N GLY A 74 7.92 0.18 18.70
CA GLY A 74 9.15 0.96 18.55
C GLY A 74 9.53 1.15 17.08
N ALA A 75 10.83 1.10 16.77
CA ALA A 75 11.30 1.27 15.39
C ALA A 75 10.73 0.23 14.42
N GLY A 76 10.34 -0.95 14.91
CA GLY A 76 9.73 -2.01 14.10
C GLY A 76 8.31 -1.70 13.64
N SER A 77 7.59 -0.80 14.32
CA SER A 77 6.24 -0.39 13.95
C SER A 77 6.20 0.78 12.97
N GLU A 78 7.35 1.43 12.71
CA GLU A 78 7.43 2.58 11.82
C GLU A 78 7.13 2.21 10.37
N ILE A 79 6.07 2.81 9.81
CA ILE A 79 5.65 2.66 8.42
C ILE A 79 5.38 4.04 7.85
N PRO A 80 6.34 4.62 7.11
CA PRO A 80 6.10 5.81 6.31
C PRO A 80 5.09 5.50 5.20
N VAL A 81 4.13 6.38 5.00
CA VAL A 81 3.12 6.28 3.96
C VAL A 81 3.08 7.58 3.19
N THR A 82 3.51 7.55 1.93
CA THR A 82 3.69 8.75 1.12
C THR A 82 2.61 8.88 0.08
N ARG A 83 2.03 10.07 -0.06
CA ARG A 83 1.08 10.35 -1.15
C ARG A 83 1.82 10.31 -2.49
N ALA A 84 1.17 9.75 -3.50
CA ALA A 84 1.72 9.66 -4.84
C ALA A 84 0.64 9.84 -5.92
N VAL A 85 1.07 10.16 -7.13
CA VAL A 85 0.26 10.15 -8.35
C VAL A 85 0.75 9.04 -9.25
N LEU A 86 -0.14 8.12 -9.61
CA LEU A 86 0.12 7.01 -10.53
C LEU A 86 -0.50 7.35 -11.90
N GLY A 87 0.31 7.33 -12.95
CA GLY A 87 -0.10 7.51 -14.33
C GLY A 87 -0.47 6.19 -15.03
N GLY A 88 -1.34 6.29 -16.03
CA GLY A 88 -1.75 5.18 -16.90
C GLY A 88 -2.67 4.16 -16.22
N HIS A 89 -3.14 4.44 -15.02
CA HIS A 89 -3.99 3.56 -14.23
C HIS A 89 -5.08 4.35 -13.51
N ASP A 90 -6.15 3.64 -13.16
CA ASP A 90 -7.18 4.13 -12.26
C ASP A 90 -7.44 3.13 -11.13
N VAL A 91 -8.04 3.61 -10.05
CA VAL A 91 -8.50 2.80 -8.92
C VAL A 91 -9.99 2.55 -9.10
N VAL A 92 -10.33 1.31 -9.46
CA VAL A 92 -11.71 0.88 -9.75
C VAL A 92 -12.19 -0.13 -8.73
N TYR A 93 -13.50 -0.42 -8.73
CA TYR A 93 -14.02 -1.53 -7.94
C TYR A 93 -13.53 -2.87 -8.48
N SER A 94 -13.15 -3.76 -7.58
CA SER A 94 -12.83 -5.14 -7.91
C SER A 94 -14.13 -5.95 -8.14
N ALA A 95 -14.01 -7.07 -8.84
CA ALA A 95 -15.09 -8.04 -8.99
C ALA A 95 -15.23 -8.98 -7.77
N HIS A 96 -14.61 -8.63 -6.63
CA HIS A 96 -14.57 -9.47 -5.43
C HIS A 96 -15.01 -8.69 -4.19
N MET A 97 -15.62 -9.41 -3.25
CA MET A 97 -15.93 -8.87 -1.94
C MET A 97 -14.86 -9.28 -0.93
N THR A 98 -14.53 -8.37 -0.01
CA THR A 98 -13.71 -8.69 1.15
C THR A 98 -14.46 -9.66 2.06
N ARG A 99 -13.72 -10.37 2.94
CA ARG A 99 -14.33 -11.26 3.94
C ARG A 99 -15.34 -10.55 4.86
N TYR A 100 -15.18 -9.24 5.04
CA TYR A 100 -16.09 -8.42 5.85
C TYR A 100 -17.22 -7.78 5.03
N GLY A 101 -17.38 -8.11 3.75
CA GLY A 101 -18.53 -7.71 2.94
C GLY A 101 -18.42 -6.36 2.23
N ALA A 102 -17.21 -5.81 2.08
CA ALA A 102 -16.98 -4.61 1.26
C ALA A 102 -16.61 -4.97 -0.18
N VAL A 103 -17.01 -4.16 -1.16
CA VAL A 103 -16.44 -4.23 -2.51
C VAL A 103 -15.06 -3.56 -2.47
N SER A 104 -14.00 -4.33 -2.68
CA SER A 104 -12.64 -3.79 -2.61
C SER A 104 -12.28 -2.99 -3.85
N ALA A 105 -11.19 -2.23 -3.77
CA ALA A 105 -10.59 -1.55 -4.91
C ALA A 105 -9.50 -2.40 -5.55
N THR A 106 -9.29 -2.21 -6.85
CA THR A 106 -8.18 -2.75 -7.63
C THR A 106 -7.63 -1.68 -8.57
N LEU A 107 -6.40 -1.86 -9.04
CA LEU A 107 -5.84 -1.04 -10.11
C LEU A 107 -6.23 -1.62 -11.46
N HIS A 108 -6.62 -0.75 -12.38
CA HIS A 108 -6.90 -1.12 -13.77
C HIS A 108 -6.14 -0.20 -14.71
N ALA A 109 -5.62 -0.74 -15.81
CA ALA A 109 -4.98 0.05 -16.84
C ALA A 109 -5.97 1.05 -17.44
N ALA A 110 -5.56 2.32 -17.50
CA ALA A 110 -6.35 3.43 -18.00
C ALA A 110 -5.40 4.45 -18.63
N PRO A 111 -5.00 4.27 -19.90
CA PRO A 111 -4.06 5.17 -20.57
C PRO A 111 -4.53 6.63 -20.54
N GLY A 112 -3.63 7.54 -20.17
CA GLY A 112 -3.93 8.97 -20.03
C GLY A 112 -4.51 9.38 -18.67
N THR A 113 -4.91 8.43 -17.83
CA THR A 113 -5.40 8.71 -16.47
C THR A 113 -4.25 8.96 -15.50
N ARG A 114 -4.46 9.88 -14.54
CA ARG A 114 -3.61 10.07 -13.37
C ARG A 114 -4.47 9.95 -12.12
N VAL A 115 -4.13 9.02 -11.23
CA VAL A 115 -4.88 8.75 -10.00
C VAL A 115 -4.02 8.99 -8.78
N THR A 116 -4.60 9.57 -7.73
CA THR A 116 -3.93 9.67 -6.43
C THR A 116 -3.93 8.32 -5.73
N VAL A 117 -2.74 7.85 -5.37
CA VAL A 117 -2.51 6.65 -4.56
C VAL A 117 -1.57 7.00 -3.40
N PHE A 118 -1.23 6.00 -2.60
CA PHE A 118 -0.19 6.11 -1.59
C PHE A 118 0.88 5.05 -1.83
N VAL A 119 2.01 5.18 -1.16
CA VAL A 119 3.07 4.17 -1.11
C VAL A 119 3.39 3.89 0.35
N THR A 120 3.20 2.65 0.78
CA THR A 120 3.67 2.18 2.09
C THR A 120 5.12 1.74 1.96
N TRP A 121 5.99 2.24 2.82
CA TRP A 121 7.41 1.92 2.83
C TRP A 121 7.72 0.89 3.90
N LEU A 122 7.80 -0.37 3.49
CA LEU A 122 7.88 -1.52 4.40
C LEU A 122 9.31 -2.01 4.52
N THR A 123 9.75 -2.40 5.71
CA THR A 123 11.00 -3.16 5.86
C THR A 123 10.82 -4.59 5.34
N GLU A 124 11.92 -5.28 5.07
CA GLU A 124 11.90 -6.72 4.72
C GLU A 124 11.18 -7.56 5.79
N ALA A 125 11.27 -7.16 7.08
CA ALA A 125 10.57 -7.82 8.18
C ALA A 125 9.05 -7.55 8.19
N GLN A 126 8.59 -6.42 7.64
CA GLN A 126 7.18 -6.05 7.57
C GLN A 126 6.47 -6.64 6.33
N LEU A 127 7.21 -6.95 5.27
CA LEU A 127 6.64 -7.48 4.01
C LEU A 127 5.86 -8.80 4.16
N PRO A 128 6.36 -9.84 4.87
CA PRO A 128 5.62 -11.08 5.05
C PRO A 128 4.24 -10.83 5.65
N ARG A 129 4.15 -9.92 6.62
CA ARG A 129 2.89 -9.54 7.24
C ARG A 129 1.92 -8.88 6.26
N MET A 130 2.42 -8.01 5.38
CA MET A 130 1.60 -7.41 4.31
C MET A 130 1.05 -8.50 3.39
N HIS A 131 1.88 -9.46 2.97
CA HIS A 131 1.49 -10.58 2.12
C HIS A 131 0.41 -11.47 2.76
N GLU A 132 0.54 -11.83 4.04
CA GLU A 132 -0.48 -12.60 4.77
C GLU A 132 -1.87 -11.94 4.73
N THR A 133 -1.89 -10.60 4.77
CA THR A 133 -3.13 -9.84 4.82
C THR A 133 -3.82 -9.72 3.48
N GLU A 134 -3.05 -9.68 2.38
CA GLU A 134 -3.53 -9.44 1.00
C GLU A 134 -3.68 -10.73 0.17
N LEU A 135 -2.72 -11.64 0.26
CA LEU A 135 -2.63 -12.84 -0.60
C LEU A 135 -3.38 -14.04 -0.01
N GLY A 136 -3.69 -14.03 1.29
CA GLY A 136 -4.29 -15.16 2.00
C GLY A 136 -5.70 -15.58 1.54
N LEU A 137 -6.28 -14.88 0.57
CA LEU A 137 -7.56 -15.24 -0.07
C LEU A 137 -7.45 -15.51 -1.58
N GLY A 138 -6.23 -15.45 -2.17
CA GLY A 138 -6.00 -15.70 -3.59
C GLY A 138 -6.51 -14.63 -4.56
N ASN A 139 -7.09 -13.53 -4.06
CA ASN A 139 -7.71 -12.47 -4.88
C ASN A 139 -6.71 -11.41 -5.38
N TYR A 140 -5.49 -11.40 -4.85
CA TYR A 140 -4.44 -10.47 -5.22
C TYR A 140 -3.14 -11.22 -5.45
N ALA A 141 -2.34 -10.74 -6.40
CA ALA A 141 -0.97 -11.19 -6.63
C ALA A 141 0.01 -10.13 -6.15
N TYR A 142 1.07 -10.55 -5.47
CA TYR A 142 2.22 -9.68 -5.23
C TYR A 142 3.16 -9.80 -6.43
N GLY A 143 3.47 -8.66 -7.04
CA GLY A 143 4.31 -8.60 -8.22
C GLY A 143 5.05 -7.28 -8.29
N ARG A 144 6.22 -7.32 -8.92
CA ARG A 144 6.99 -6.13 -9.23
C ARG A 144 6.43 -5.53 -10.52
N VAL A 145 5.94 -4.30 -10.44
CA VAL A 145 5.43 -3.58 -11.61
C VAL A 145 6.55 -2.72 -12.19
N THR A 146 6.81 -2.88 -13.48
CA THR A 146 7.76 -2.08 -14.27
C THR A 146 7.03 -1.11 -15.20
N GLY A 147 7.73 -0.06 -15.65
CA GLY A 147 7.21 0.84 -16.68
C GLY A 147 6.02 1.71 -16.24
N ILE A 148 5.89 1.98 -14.94
CA ILE A 148 4.86 2.87 -14.38
C ILE A 148 5.38 4.27 -14.14
N ASP A 149 4.54 5.26 -14.42
CA ASP A 149 4.78 6.67 -14.05
C ASP A 149 4.23 6.88 -12.63
N VAL A 150 5.12 6.95 -11.63
CA VAL A 150 4.75 7.23 -10.23
C VAL A 150 5.51 8.44 -9.73
N TYR A 151 4.76 9.48 -9.40
CA TYR A 151 5.28 10.67 -8.73
C TYR A 151 4.96 10.59 -7.25
N VAL A 152 5.97 10.38 -6.41
CA VAL A 152 5.83 10.46 -4.95
C VAL A 152 6.00 11.92 -4.54
N HIS A 153 5.12 12.43 -3.67
CA HIS A 153 5.27 13.73 -3.02
C HIS A 153 6.38 13.62 -1.95
N ALA A 154 7.60 13.40 -2.41
CA ALA A 154 8.87 13.41 -1.70
C ALA A 154 9.88 14.03 -2.69
N THR A 155 10.64 15.04 -2.27
CA THR A 155 11.47 15.86 -3.16
C THR A 155 12.22 15.05 -4.24
N PHE A 156 12.08 15.51 -5.48
CA PHE A 156 12.85 15.10 -6.67
C PHE A 156 14.31 14.75 -6.30
N PHE A 157 14.82 13.59 -6.71
CA PHE A 157 16.15 13.40 -7.36
C PHE A 157 16.76 11.99 -7.22
N ILE A 158 16.38 11.14 -6.27
CA ILE A 158 17.10 9.86 -6.05
C ILE A 158 16.24 8.60 -6.30
N LEU A 159 14.91 8.70 -6.19
CA LEU A 159 14.04 7.52 -6.28
C LEU A 159 13.96 6.94 -7.70
N ILE A 160 13.91 7.79 -8.73
CA ILE A 160 13.87 7.34 -10.14
C ILE A 160 15.16 6.60 -10.50
N ALA A 161 16.32 7.11 -10.06
CA ALA A 161 17.62 6.50 -10.32
C ALA A 161 17.77 5.15 -9.59
N TRP A 162 17.32 5.02 -8.34
CA TRP A 162 17.44 3.76 -7.57
C TRP A 162 16.43 2.69 -8.00
N ILE A 163 15.21 3.11 -8.37
CA ILE A 163 14.25 2.24 -9.05
C ILE A 163 14.92 1.74 -10.34
N ALA A 164 15.33 2.62 -11.26
CA ALA A 164 15.94 2.26 -12.54
C ALA A 164 17.20 1.35 -12.42
N LEU A 165 18.10 1.62 -11.47
CA LEU A 165 19.34 0.86 -11.29
C LEU A 165 19.12 -0.58 -10.82
N ARG A 166 18.04 -0.89 -10.07
CA ARG A 166 17.69 -2.27 -9.68
C ARG A 166 16.95 -3.06 -10.78
N TYR A 167 16.58 -2.46 -11.92
CA TYR A 167 15.87 -3.16 -13.01
C TYR A 167 16.77 -3.56 -14.20
N TRP A 168 18.08 -3.26 -14.17
CA TRP A 168 18.98 -3.62 -15.28
C TRP A 168 19.55 -5.04 -15.24
N GLN A 169 19.14 -5.86 -14.29
CA GLN A 169 19.43 -7.29 -14.30
C GLN A 169 18.20 -8.09 -13.88
N VAL A 170 17.57 -8.77 -14.83
CA VAL A 170 17.57 -10.23 -14.95
C VAL A 170 16.44 -10.68 -15.90
N ASP A 171 16.87 -11.57 -16.78
CA ASP A 171 16.20 -12.25 -17.89
C ASP A 171 15.00 -13.12 -17.44
N ILE A 172 13.87 -13.04 -18.16
CA ILE A 172 12.71 -13.90 -17.91
C ILE A 172 12.74 -15.06 -18.91
N ARG A 173 13.22 -16.22 -18.48
CA ARG A 173 12.86 -17.48 -19.15
C ARG A 173 11.41 -17.81 -18.82
N GLN A 174 10.55 -17.69 -19.82
CA GLN A 174 9.22 -18.28 -19.80
C GLN A 174 9.36 -19.81 -19.84
N SER A 175 8.97 -20.53 -18.80
CA SER A 175 8.59 -21.94 -18.95
C SER A 175 7.10 -22.02 -19.24
N ARG A 176 6.78 -22.31 -20.50
CA ARG A 176 5.46 -22.81 -20.93
C ARG A 176 5.35 -24.31 -20.63
N ALA A 177 4.09 -24.73 -20.52
CA ALA A 177 3.51 -26.06 -20.29
C ALA A 177 3.51 -26.52 -18.83
#